data_AF-A0A0D7QFX6-F1
#
_entry.id   AF-A0A0D7QFX6-F1
#
_cell.length_a   1.000
_cell.length_b   1.000
_cell.length_c   1.000
_cell.angle_alpha   90.00
_cell.angle_beta   90.00
_cell.angle_gamma   90.00
#
_symmetry.space_group_name_H-M   'P 1'
#
loop_
_entity.id
_entity.type
_entity.pdbx_description
1 polymer ?
#
loop_
_entity_poly.entity_id
_entity_poly.type
_entity_poly.pdbx_seq_one_letter_code
_entity_poly.pdbx_strand_id
1 'polypeptide(L)'
;MLASIKQMGPEAIERVRDTFRDKDNPSHWKAVELILRYCLPPARTVELDNAEPETIKNAFIDGEMTADEIKSAAAALEKLKNVASMDDIMRHLQELTAFAKQQPNK
;
A
#
# COMPACT_ATOMS: atom_id res chain seq x y z
N MET A 1 9.92 29.84 -24.55
CA MET A 1 9.87 28.38 -24.30
C MET A 1 8.88 28.02 -23.19
N LEU A 2 9.03 28.51 -21.95
CA LEU A 2 8.06 28.28 -20.85
C LEU A 2 6.64 28.82 -21.12
N ALA A 3 6.52 29.97 -21.79
CA ALA A 3 5.23 30.55 -22.16
C ALA A 3 4.49 29.72 -23.24
N SER A 4 5.24 29.15 -24.20
CA SER A 4 4.70 28.26 -25.24
C SER A 4 4.18 26.96 -24.64
N ILE A 5 4.87 26.40 -23.63
CA ILE A 5 4.41 25.21 -22.89
C ILE A 5 3.10 25.47 -22.14
N LYS A 6 2.91 26.69 -21.59
CA LYS A 6 1.64 27.09 -20.93
C LYS A 6 0.48 27.31 -21.91
N GLN A 7 0.78 27.67 -23.16
CA GLN A 7 -0.22 27.88 -24.21
C GLN A 7 -0.64 26.58 -24.91
N MET A 8 0.07 25.48 -24.68
CA MET A 8 -0.29 24.17 -25.23
C MET A 8 -1.54 23.54 -24.58
N GLY A 9 -2.30 24.24 -23.73
CA GLY A 9 -3.46 23.67 -23.05
C GLY A 9 -4.45 22.97 -24.01
N PRO A 10 -5.07 23.69 -24.96
CA PRO A 10 -6.04 23.08 -25.89
C PRO A 10 -5.38 22.12 -26.89
N GLU A 11 -4.28 22.52 -27.51
CA GLU A 11 -3.60 21.70 -28.54
C GLU A 11 -2.96 20.43 -27.97
N ALA A 12 -2.46 20.44 -26.75
CA ALA A 12 -1.94 19.23 -26.12
C ALA A 12 -3.07 18.27 -25.78
N ILE A 13 -4.23 18.77 -25.35
CA ILE A 13 -5.41 17.94 -25.11
C ILE A 13 -5.87 17.28 -26.42
N GLU A 14 -5.88 18.01 -27.53
CA GLU A 14 -6.20 17.45 -28.85
C GLU A 14 -5.19 16.38 -29.28
N ARG A 15 -3.89 16.66 -29.16
CA ARG A 15 -2.84 15.66 -29.46
C ARG A 15 -2.94 14.42 -28.60
N VAL A 16 -3.24 14.55 -27.31
CA VAL A 16 -3.46 13.42 -26.41
C VAL A 16 -4.70 12.63 -26.82
N ARG A 17 -5.80 13.32 -27.17
CA ARG A 17 -7.03 12.68 -27.66
C ARG A 17 -6.80 11.89 -28.94
N ASP A 18 -6.09 12.45 -29.90
CA ASP A 18 -5.82 11.80 -31.18
C ASP A 18 -4.88 10.61 -31.00
N THR A 19 -3.83 10.76 -30.19
CA THR A 19 -2.93 9.66 -29.80
C THR A 19 -3.67 8.54 -29.05
N PHE A 20 -4.66 8.89 -28.22
CA PHE A 20 -5.49 7.91 -27.51
C PHE A 20 -6.44 7.16 -28.46
N ARG A 21 -6.95 7.80 -29.51
CA ARG A 21 -7.88 7.17 -30.47
C ARG A 21 -7.17 6.26 -31.47
N ASP A 22 -5.95 6.60 -31.84
CA ASP A 22 -5.12 5.81 -32.74
C ASP A 22 -4.42 4.69 -31.97
N LYS A 23 -4.90 3.45 -32.15
CA LYS A 23 -4.34 2.25 -31.48
C LYS A 23 -3.01 1.80 -32.07
N ASP A 24 -2.71 2.17 -33.30
CA ASP A 24 -1.48 1.78 -34.00
C ASP A 24 -0.34 2.78 -33.72
N ASN A 25 -0.65 3.89 -33.05
CA ASN A 25 0.33 4.87 -32.62
C ASN A 25 1.28 4.30 -31.56
N PRO A 26 2.61 4.38 -31.72
CA PRO A 26 3.58 3.94 -30.72
C PRO A 26 3.41 4.60 -29.34
N SER A 27 2.77 5.78 -29.29
CA SER A 27 2.51 6.54 -28.07
C SER A 27 1.11 6.32 -27.49
N HIS A 28 0.29 5.44 -28.09
CA HIS A 28 -1.06 5.11 -27.63
C HIS A 28 -1.08 4.77 -26.14
N TRP A 29 -0.25 3.81 -25.72
CA TRP A 29 -0.20 3.37 -24.32
C TRP A 29 0.26 4.46 -23.34
N LYS A 30 1.13 5.38 -23.78
CA LYS A 30 1.54 6.53 -22.98
C LYS A 30 0.40 7.53 -22.81
N ALA A 31 -0.42 7.73 -23.84
CA ALA A 31 -1.62 8.57 -23.74
C ALA A 31 -2.66 7.96 -22.79
N VAL A 32 -2.86 6.64 -22.86
CA VAL A 32 -3.73 5.90 -21.92
C VAL A 32 -3.23 6.05 -20.47
N GLU A 33 -1.94 5.80 -20.22
CA GLU A 33 -1.32 5.93 -18.89
C GLU A 33 -1.49 7.36 -18.33
N LEU A 34 -1.24 8.37 -19.16
CA LEU A 34 -1.40 9.77 -18.79
C LEU A 34 -2.84 10.08 -18.36
N ILE A 35 -3.83 9.64 -19.14
CA ILE A 35 -5.25 9.86 -18.84
C ILE A 35 -5.61 9.15 -17.53
N LEU A 36 -5.23 7.88 -17.37
CA LEU A 36 -5.52 7.12 -16.16
C LEU A 36 -4.93 7.79 -14.92
N ARG A 37 -3.72 8.35 -15.01
CA ARG A 37 -3.08 9.06 -13.90
C ARG A 37 -3.85 10.30 -13.43
N TYR A 38 -4.59 10.98 -14.32
CA TYR A 38 -5.37 12.17 -13.99
C TYR A 38 -6.85 11.87 -13.69
N CYS A 39 -7.38 10.78 -14.25
CA CYS A 39 -8.78 10.39 -14.06
C CYS A 39 -8.99 9.45 -12.88
N LEU A 40 -7.97 8.64 -12.52
CA LEU A 40 -8.05 7.79 -11.34
C LEU A 40 -7.66 8.60 -10.10
N PRO A 41 -8.32 8.37 -8.96
CA PRO A 41 -7.93 8.98 -7.71
C PRO A 41 -6.47 8.63 -7.38
N PRO A 42 -5.69 9.57 -6.81
CA PRO A 42 -4.26 9.37 -6.52
C PRO A 42 -4.01 8.27 -5.49
N ALA A 43 -5.02 7.92 -4.71
CA ALA A 43 -5.03 6.76 -3.84
C ALA A 43 -6.20 5.87 -4.25
N ARG A 44 -5.90 4.64 -4.69
CA ARG A 44 -6.88 3.57 -4.75
C ARG A 44 -7.00 3.01 -3.35
N THR A 45 -8.21 2.97 -2.80
CA THR A 45 -8.45 2.23 -1.55
C THR A 45 -8.50 0.75 -1.90
N VAL A 46 -7.60 -0.04 -1.32
CA VAL A 46 -7.68 -1.50 -1.36
C VAL A 46 -8.54 -1.93 -0.19
N GLU A 47 -9.73 -2.45 -0.47
CA GLU A 47 -10.58 -3.06 0.54
C GLU A 47 -10.13 -4.50 0.76
N LEU A 48 -9.73 -4.83 1.98
CA LEU A 48 -9.40 -6.19 2.39
C LEU A 48 -10.55 -6.72 3.24
N ASP A 49 -11.05 -7.91 2.91
CA ASP A 49 -12.13 -8.57 3.66
C ASP A 49 -11.74 -8.83 5.12
N ASN A 50 -10.44 -9.04 5.37
CA ASN A 50 -9.85 -9.16 6.70
C ASN A 50 -8.34 -8.85 6.65
N ALA A 51 -7.72 -8.69 7.82
CA ALA A 51 -6.31 -8.36 7.97
C ALA A 51 -5.40 -9.60 8.13
N GLU A 52 -5.86 -10.79 7.71
CA GLU A 52 -5.07 -12.01 7.84
C GLU A 52 -3.89 -12.02 6.83
N PRO A 53 -2.73 -12.60 7.21
CA PRO A 53 -1.55 -12.63 6.34
C PRO A 53 -1.79 -13.26 4.97
N GLU A 54 -2.63 -14.31 4.89
CA GLU A 54 -2.95 -14.96 3.61
C GLU A 54 -3.84 -14.09 2.71
N THR A 55 -4.73 -13.29 3.28
CA THR A 55 -5.57 -12.34 2.53
C THR A 55 -4.72 -11.24 1.90
N ILE A 56 -3.76 -10.70 2.65
CA ILE A 56 -2.81 -9.70 2.14
C ILE A 56 -1.91 -10.28 1.04
N LYS A 57 -1.49 -11.53 1.19
CA LYS A 57 -0.71 -12.23 0.16
C LYS A 57 -1.51 -12.49 -1.11
N ASN A 58 -2.78 -12.89 -1.00
CA ASN A 58 -3.63 -13.08 -2.17
C ASN A 58 -3.88 -11.75 -2.89
N ALA A 59 -4.19 -10.67 -2.15
CA ALA A 59 -4.34 -9.33 -2.70
C ALA A 59 -3.08 -8.83 -3.44
N PHE A 60 -1.89 -9.30 -3.06
CA PHE A 60 -0.67 -9.05 -3.84
C PHE A 60 -0.65 -9.76 -5.18
N ILE A 61 -0.92 -11.08 -5.14
CA ILE A 61 -0.85 -11.96 -6.30
C ILE A 61 -1.87 -11.52 -7.34
N ASP A 62 -3.04 -11.11 -6.88
CA ASP A 62 -4.15 -10.62 -7.71
C ASP A 62 -3.90 -9.19 -8.25
N GLY A 63 -2.80 -8.56 -7.84
CA GLY A 63 -2.41 -7.21 -8.30
C GLY A 63 -3.27 -6.09 -7.73
N GLU A 64 -3.99 -6.36 -6.64
CA GLU A 64 -4.76 -5.35 -5.92
C GLU A 64 -3.86 -4.48 -5.04
N MET A 65 -2.74 -5.02 -4.58
CA MET A 65 -1.72 -4.31 -3.80
C MET A 65 -0.41 -4.16 -4.58
N THR A 66 0.22 -3.01 -4.41
CA THR A 66 1.59 -2.74 -4.85
C THR A 66 2.62 -3.28 -3.86
N ALA A 67 3.88 -3.40 -4.30
CA ALA A 67 4.97 -3.87 -3.45
C ALA A 67 5.22 -2.96 -2.22
N ASP A 68 5.04 -1.64 -2.37
CA ASP A 68 5.21 -0.68 -1.27
C ASP A 68 4.09 -0.80 -0.22
N GLU A 69 2.86 -1.08 -0.66
CA GLU A 69 1.71 -1.28 0.23
C GLU A 69 1.88 -2.55 1.08
N ILE A 70 2.35 -3.64 0.49
CA ILE A 70 2.63 -4.88 1.24
C ILE A 70 3.77 -4.73 2.21
N LYS A 71 4.84 -4.04 1.82
CA LYS A 71 5.95 -3.78 2.73
C LYS A 71 5.47 -3.00 3.96
N SER A 72 4.58 -2.03 3.74
CA SER A 72 3.96 -1.25 4.81
C SER A 72 3.03 -2.11 5.68
N ALA A 73 2.20 -2.96 5.07
CA ALA A 73 1.32 -3.89 5.77
C ALA A 73 2.10 -4.92 6.60
N ALA A 74 3.16 -5.50 6.04
CA ALA A 74 4.04 -6.45 6.72
C ALA A 74 4.73 -5.81 7.94
N ALA A 75 5.24 -4.59 7.79
CA ALA A 75 5.83 -3.85 8.89
C ALA A 75 4.81 -3.52 10.00
N ALA A 76 3.56 -3.25 9.64
CA ALA A 76 2.48 -3.04 10.60
C ALA A 76 2.11 -4.34 11.34
N LEU A 77 1.97 -5.45 10.62
CA LEU A 77 1.69 -6.77 11.21
C LEU A 77 2.81 -7.24 12.15
N GLU A 78 4.06 -7.04 11.76
CA GLU A 78 5.21 -7.37 12.61
C GLU A 78 5.17 -6.59 13.94
N LYS A 79 4.86 -5.28 13.87
CA LYS A 79 4.70 -4.46 15.08
C LYS A 79 3.57 -4.96 15.98
N LEU A 80 2.42 -5.31 15.40
CA LEU A 80 1.29 -5.85 16.17
C LEU A 80 1.65 -7.17 16.86
N LYS A 81 2.35 -8.07 16.17
CA LYS A 81 2.86 -9.33 16.74
C LYS A 81 3.84 -9.07 17.89
N ASN A 82 4.75 -8.12 17.72
CA ASN A 82 5.73 -7.76 18.76
C ASN A 82 5.08 -7.13 20.00
N VAL A 83 3.98 -6.39 19.84
CA VAL A 83 3.20 -5.88 20.98
C VAL A 83 2.51 -7.03 21.72
N ALA A 84 1.86 -7.94 21.00
CA ALA A 84 1.19 -9.09 21.61
C ALA A 84 2.18 -9.98 22.40
N SER A 85 3.38 -10.24 21.85
CA SER A 85 4.39 -11.02 22.56
C SER A 85 4.96 -10.30 23.78
N MET A 86 5.06 -8.97 23.76
CA MET A 86 5.48 -8.16 24.91
C MET A 86 4.49 -8.28 26.07
N ASP A 87 3.19 -8.23 25.79
CA ASP A 87 2.13 -8.39 26.78
C ASP A 87 2.17 -9.80 27.41
N ASP A 88 2.39 -10.83 26.59
CA ASP A 88 2.55 -12.20 27.08
C ASP A 88 3.81 -12.36 27.96
N ILE A 89 4.93 -11.75 27.57
CA ILE A 89 6.16 -11.73 28.37
C ILE A 89 5.92 -11.02 29.72
N MET A 90 5.21 -9.89 29.71
CA MET A 90 4.85 -9.18 30.94
C MET A 90 3.95 -10.02 31.85
N ARG A 91 2.98 -10.74 31.28
CA ARG A 91 2.13 -11.67 32.04
C ARG A 91 2.98 -12.76 32.69
N HIS A 92 3.88 -13.40 31.95
CA HIS A 92 4.78 -14.41 32.50
C HIS A 92 5.74 -13.86 33.55
N LEU A 93 6.24 -12.63 33.39
CA LEU A 93 7.06 -11.97 34.42
C LEU A 93 6.27 -11.69 35.70
N GLN A 94 5.00 -11.30 35.60
CA GLN A 94 4.12 -11.11 36.75
C GLN A 94 3.85 -12.43 37.47
N GLU A 95 3.60 -13.51 36.73
CA GLU A 95 3.44 -14.87 37.28
C GLU A 95 4.71 -15.31 38.03
N LEU A 96 5.89 -15.12 37.42
CA LEU A 96 7.18 -15.46 38.02
C LEU A 96 7.48 -14.63 39.27
N THR A 97 7.21 -13.32 39.25
CA THR A 97 7.41 -12.47 40.45
C THR A 97 6.41 -12.80 41.56
N ALA A 98 5.17 -13.19 41.23
CA ALA A 98 4.21 -13.68 42.21
C ALA A 98 4.68 -15.00 42.86
N PHE A 99 5.19 -15.94 42.05
CA PHE A 99 5.77 -17.19 42.54
C PHE A 99 7.01 -16.97 43.41
N ALA A 100 7.93 -16.09 43.00
CA ALA A 100 9.14 -15.78 43.76
C ALA A 100 8.83 -15.13 45.12
N LYS A 101 7.76 -14.31 45.21
CA LYS A 101 7.29 -13.73 46.49
C LYS A 101 6.65 -14.77 47.42
N GLN A 102 6.14 -15.87 46.88
CA GLN A 102 5.53 -16.96 47.65
C GLN A 102 6.54 -17.99 48.16
N GLN A 103 7.79 -17.99 47.67
CA GLN A 103 8.85 -18.80 48.26
C GLN A 103 9.43 -18.06 49.48
N PRO A 104 9.16 -18.51 50.72
CA PRO A 104 9.88 -17.99 51.87
C PRO A 104 11.36 -18.37 51.73
N ASN A 105 12.22 -17.36 51.80
CA ASN A 105 13.67 -17.51 51.89
C ASN A 105 14.01 -18.62 52.90
N LYS A 106 14.57 -19.73 52.42
CA LYS A 106 15.17 -20.76 53.29
C LYS A 106 16.64 -20.47 53.45
#